data_AF-A0A382JTF3-F1
#
_entry.id   AF-A0A382JTF3-F1
#
_cell.length_a   1.000
_cell.length_b   1.000
_cell.length_c   1.000
_cell.angle_alpha   90.00
_cell.angle_beta   90.00
_cell.angle_gamma   90.00
#
_symmetry.space_group_name_H-M   'P 1'
#
loop_
_entity.id
_entity.type
_entity.pdbx_description
1 polymer ?
#
loop_
_entity_poly.entity_id
_entity_poly.type
_entity_poly.pdbx_seq_one_letter_code
_entity_poly.pdbx_strand_id
1 'polypeptide(L)'
;GVYDIELPDSHQHTDTSNVFVALIDSSIANSPLAEKVLYLYPELKTGFTSMDKKLSIIMKYGRRINRVKLAMINPFPVSMIDEYHVRKGNPFLKPELVDIYQISFSFRLNTKQHPMFTGNLFYKDIQDLIQWHDVDFVTINEQSFEILTAGNVASGKSVGYDFALSLSPTKNIQLILDYNYWIKKTSGKGETDLIGNSSGSITDGQIRIAMPWKVDFELWYRRYGRHKIPIGEIDPYYYVDLSLGKAIIDKNVYLTFSVHDLFNSRIMDISTEQAITNPTSGVTYIQKLNATKYNEQRLISLSIQFNLSEFPTLGQSKRDRINKPDHPDDIDVDY
;
A
#
# COMPACT_ATOMS: atom_id res chain seq x y z
N GLY A 1 -16.30 -17.63 -37.87
CA GLY A 1 -15.26 -16.88 -38.61
C GLY A 1 -14.49 -16.08 -37.60
N VAL A 2 -13.17 -16.24 -37.58
CA VAL A 2 -12.28 -15.30 -36.88
C VAL A 2 -12.24 -14.06 -37.76
N TYR A 3 -12.66 -12.92 -37.23
CA TYR A 3 -12.53 -11.65 -37.94
C TYR A 3 -11.10 -11.18 -37.71
N ASP A 4 -10.23 -11.36 -38.71
CA ASP A 4 -8.97 -10.66 -38.76
C ASP A 4 -9.27 -9.19 -39.05
N ILE A 5 -9.03 -8.34 -38.06
CA ILE A 5 -9.08 -6.89 -38.23
C ILE A 5 -7.73 -6.53 -38.86
N GLU A 6 -7.69 -6.52 -40.19
CA GLU A 6 -6.55 -5.97 -40.92
C GLU A 6 -6.58 -4.43 -40.76
N LEU A 7 -5.52 -3.89 -40.15
CA LEU A 7 -5.28 -2.45 -40.16
C LEU A 7 -4.86 -2.06 -41.59
N PRO A 8 -5.41 -0.99 -42.17
CA PRO A 8 -5.11 -0.60 -43.55
C PRO A 8 -3.60 -0.30 -43.74
N ASP A 9 -3.04 -0.79 -44.85
CA ASP A 9 -1.62 -0.72 -45.21
C ASP A 9 -1.02 0.69 -45.35
N SER A 10 -1.84 1.74 -45.27
CA SER A 10 -1.39 3.13 -45.40
C SER A 10 -2.04 4.05 -44.37
N HIS A 11 -1.38 4.22 -43.23
CA HIS A 11 -1.59 5.35 -42.32
C HIS A 11 -0.87 6.60 -42.87
N GLN A 12 -1.24 7.07 -44.06
CA GLN A 12 -0.77 8.38 -44.54
C GLN A 12 -1.79 9.45 -44.15
N HIS A 13 -1.62 9.99 -42.95
CA HIS A 13 -2.27 11.23 -42.56
C HIS A 13 -1.55 12.39 -43.25
N THR A 14 -2.11 12.89 -44.35
CA THR A 14 -1.63 14.11 -45.03
C THR A 14 -1.97 15.40 -44.27
N ASP A 15 -2.67 15.31 -43.14
CA ASP A 15 -3.16 16.49 -42.42
C ASP A 15 -3.21 16.22 -40.90
N THR A 16 -2.11 16.52 -40.20
CA THR A 16 -1.98 17.30 -38.95
C THR A 16 -0.70 16.90 -38.21
N SER A 17 0.27 17.81 -38.28
CA SER A 17 1.57 17.78 -37.64
C SER A 17 1.50 18.03 -36.13
N ASN A 18 0.72 17.22 -35.40
CA ASN A 18 0.64 17.28 -33.94
C ASN A 18 1.35 16.05 -33.34
N VAL A 19 2.07 16.25 -32.24
CA VAL A 19 2.78 15.22 -31.48
C VAL A 19 1.90 14.00 -31.18
N PHE A 20 0.60 14.17 -30.94
CA PHE A 20 -0.30 13.05 -30.65
C PHE A 20 -0.45 12.08 -31.83
N VAL A 21 -0.60 12.59 -33.06
CA VAL A 21 -0.76 11.76 -34.27
C VAL A 21 0.53 10.99 -34.52
N ALA A 22 1.69 11.66 -34.42
CA ALA A 22 3.00 11.02 -34.57
C ALA A 22 3.22 9.90 -33.54
N LEU A 23 2.77 10.10 -32.29
CA LEU A 23 2.85 9.09 -31.24
C LEU A 23 1.91 7.90 -31.51
N ILE A 24 0.68 8.16 -31.96
CA ILE A 24 -0.29 7.12 -32.31
C ILE A 24 0.24 6.28 -33.48
N ASP A 25 0.69 6.92 -34.55
CA ASP A 25 1.20 6.24 -35.75
C ASP A 25 2.43 5.39 -35.43
N SER A 26 3.38 5.95 -34.65
CA SER A 26 4.55 5.19 -34.15
C SER A 26 4.13 3.96 -33.33
N SER A 27 3.07 4.08 -32.54
CA SER A 27 2.58 2.99 -31.70
C SER A 27 1.91 1.88 -32.50
N ILE A 28 1.16 2.24 -33.55
CA ILE A 28 0.55 1.30 -34.48
C ILE A 28 1.63 0.57 -35.29
N ALA A 29 2.63 1.30 -35.79
CA ALA A 29 3.73 0.72 -36.56
C ALA A 29 4.56 -0.29 -35.76
N ASN A 30 4.64 -0.13 -34.44
CA ASN A 30 5.34 -1.04 -33.52
C ASN A 30 4.45 -2.20 -33.02
N SER A 31 3.22 -2.32 -33.51
CA SER A 31 2.26 -3.38 -33.17
C SER A 31 2.25 -4.49 -34.25
N PRO A 32 2.01 -5.77 -33.92
CA PRO A 32 1.76 -6.33 -32.60
C PRO A 32 3.05 -6.63 -31.83
N LEU A 33 2.98 -6.45 -30.51
CA LEU A 33 4.08 -6.81 -29.61
C LEU A 33 4.11 -8.32 -29.41
N ALA A 34 5.05 -9.00 -30.06
CA ALA A 34 5.24 -10.43 -29.94
C ALA A 34 6.29 -10.77 -28.86
N GLU A 35 5.95 -10.65 -27.58
CA GLU A 35 6.77 -11.21 -26.50
C GLU A 35 6.11 -12.44 -25.88
N LYS A 36 6.66 -13.62 -26.18
CA LYS A 36 6.37 -14.86 -25.44
C LYS A 36 7.50 -15.12 -24.45
N VAL A 37 7.25 -14.83 -23.18
CA VAL A 37 8.23 -15.06 -22.11
C VAL A 37 7.64 -16.02 -21.07
N LEU A 38 8.43 -17.04 -20.72
CA LEU A 38 8.11 -17.94 -19.62
C LEU A 38 8.80 -17.44 -18.35
N TYR A 39 8.03 -17.22 -17.29
CA TYR A 39 8.56 -16.85 -15.98
C TYR A 39 8.33 -17.97 -14.96
N LEU A 40 9.33 -18.22 -14.12
CA LEU A 40 9.28 -19.21 -13.04
C LEU A 40 9.29 -18.52 -11.68
N TYR A 41 8.42 -18.98 -10.77
CA TYR A 41 8.23 -18.40 -9.45
C TYR A 41 8.37 -19.46 -8.35
N PRO A 42 9.60 -19.96 -8.11
CA PRO A 42 9.82 -20.91 -7.04
C PRO A 42 9.54 -20.26 -5.68
N GLU A 43 8.99 -21.05 -4.76
CA GLU A 43 8.85 -20.71 -3.35
C GLU A 43 9.41 -21.85 -2.50
N LEU A 44 10.22 -21.50 -1.51
CA LEU A 44 10.72 -22.41 -0.50
C LEU A 44 10.38 -21.84 0.88
N LYS A 45 9.77 -22.67 1.72
CA LYS A 45 9.44 -22.31 3.11
C LYS A 45 9.89 -23.44 4.02
N THR A 46 10.66 -23.08 5.03
CA THR A 46 11.03 -23.98 6.13
C THR A 46 10.73 -23.30 7.45
N GLY A 47 10.54 -24.07 8.50
CA GLY A 47 10.27 -23.50 9.80
C GLY A 47 10.47 -24.48 10.93
N PHE A 48 10.72 -23.92 12.10
CA PHE A 48 10.83 -24.62 13.36
C PHE A 48 9.79 -24.06 14.31
N THR A 49 9.08 -24.93 15.02
CA THR A 49 8.21 -24.53 16.12
C THR A 49 8.61 -25.32 17.34
N SER A 50 8.84 -24.64 18.45
CA SER A 50 9.22 -25.27 19.72
C SER A 50 8.12 -26.23 20.19
N MET A 51 8.49 -27.25 20.97
CA MET A 51 7.54 -28.25 21.48
C MET A 51 6.42 -27.62 22.32
N ASP A 52 6.74 -26.55 23.06
CA ASP A 52 5.78 -25.78 23.85
C ASP A 52 4.96 -24.77 23.02
N LYS A 53 5.19 -24.72 21.70
CA LYS A 53 4.55 -23.83 20.72
C LYS A 53 4.67 -22.34 21.03
N LYS A 54 5.58 -21.96 21.93
CA LYS A 54 5.80 -20.55 22.29
C LYS A 54 6.65 -19.82 21.26
N LEU A 55 7.59 -20.51 20.62
CA LEU A 55 8.48 -19.95 19.62
C LEU A 55 8.23 -20.63 18.28
N SER A 56 8.01 -19.83 17.24
CA SER A 56 7.99 -20.27 15.86
C SER A 56 8.96 -19.40 15.05
N ILE A 57 9.83 -20.04 14.27
CA ILE A 57 10.76 -19.38 13.36
C ILE A 57 10.47 -19.94 11.97
N ILE A 58 10.25 -19.05 11.00
CA ILE A 58 9.94 -19.39 9.62
C ILE A 58 10.94 -18.68 8.74
N MET A 59 11.62 -19.43 7.88
CA MET A 59 12.47 -18.89 6.83
C MET A 59 11.76 -19.13 5.50
N LYS A 60 11.62 -18.08 4.71
CA LYS A 60 10.95 -18.11 3.42
C LYS A 60 11.83 -17.47 2.35
N TYR A 61 11.93 -18.15 1.22
CA TYR A 61 12.41 -17.60 -0.03
C TYR A 61 11.28 -17.70 -1.05
N GLY A 62 11.10 -16.66 -1.87
CA GLY A 62 10.20 -16.76 -3.02
C GLY A 62 10.45 -15.67 -4.03
N ARG A 63 10.28 -16.03 -5.30
CA ARG A 63 10.30 -15.07 -6.41
C ARG A 63 8.89 -14.62 -6.73
N ARG A 64 8.69 -13.30 -6.84
CA ARG A 64 7.41 -12.69 -7.22
C ARG A 64 7.56 -11.85 -8.48
N ILE A 65 6.45 -11.63 -9.16
CA ILE A 65 6.33 -10.73 -10.30
C ILE A 65 5.46 -9.54 -9.93
N ASN A 66 5.94 -8.33 -10.22
CA ASN A 66 5.08 -7.16 -10.29
C ASN A 66 4.65 -6.98 -11.75
N ARG A 67 3.39 -7.31 -12.05
CA ARG A 67 2.87 -7.27 -13.41
C ARG A 67 2.68 -5.82 -13.86
N VAL A 68 3.06 -5.55 -15.10
CA VAL A 68 2.74 -4.30 -15.77
C VAL A 68 1.22 -4.13 -15.82
N LYS A 69 0.74 -2.93 -15.48
CA LYS A 69 -0.68 -2.57 -15.56
C LYS A 69 -0.98 -2.06 -16.96
N LEU A 70 -2.25 -2.16 -17.38
CA LEU A 70 -2.67 -1.69 -18.71
C LEU A 70 -2.24 -0.23 -18.99
N ALA A 71 -2.40 0.65 -18.01
CA ALA A 71 -1.98 2.05 -18.13
C ALA A 71 -0.46 2.24 -18.30
N MET A 72 0.36 1.28 -17.84
CA MET A 72 1.83 1.32 -18.02
C MET A 72 2.23 1.00 -19.45
N ILE A 73 1.46 0.13 -20.13
CA ILE A 73 1.78 -0.37 -21.46
C ILE A 73 0.97 0.27 -22.57
N ASN A 74 -0.07 1.04 -22.22
CA ASN A 74 -0.91 1.72 -23.20
C ASN A 74 -0.09 2.78 -23.94
N PRO A 75 0.22 2.59 -25.23
CA PRO A 75 1.09 3.52 -25.94
C PRO A 75 0.41 4.83 -26.32
N PHE A 76 -0.92 4.93 -26.16
CA PHE A 76 -1.67 6.12 -26.52
C PHE A 76 -1.52 7.22 -25.46
N PRO A 77 -1.51 8.50 -25.87
CA PRO A 77 -1.52 9.63 -24.96
C PRO A 77 -2.66 9.54 -23.94
N VAL A 78 -2.32 9.69 -22.65
CA VAL A 78 -3.30 9.65 -21.54
C VAL A 78 -4.21 10.87 -21.55
N SER A 79 -3.69 12.01 -22.00
CA SER A 79 -4.41 13.28 -22.16
C SER A 79 -3.93 13.96 -23.43
N MET A 80 -4.83 14.68 -24.09
CA MET A 80 -4.57 15.49 -25.28
C MET A 80 -4.77 17.00 -25.00
N ILE A 81 -4.72 17.40 -23.72
CA ILE A 81 -4.93 18.80 -23.29
C ILE A 81 -3.64 19.61 -23.39
N ASP A 82 -2.51 19.02 -23.00
CA ASP A 82 -1.20 19.65 -23.03
C ASP A 82 -0.31 18.91 -24.04
N GLU A 83 -0.02 19.58 -25.14
CA GLU A 83 0.79 19.03 -26.22
C GLU A 83 2.28 19.01 -25.86
N TYR A 84 2.73 19.87 -24.94
CA TYR A 84 4.14 19.99 -24.56
C TYR A 84 4.58 18.96 -23.53
N HIS A 85 3.65 18.43 -22.73
CA HIS A 85 3.91 17.41 -21.70
C HIS A 85 3.00 16.20 -21.89
N VAL A 86 3.35 15.35 -22.85
CA VAL A 86 2.56 14.17 -23.18
C VAL A 86 2.91 13.03 -22.24
N ARG A 87 1.89 12.37 -21.67
CA ARG A 87 2.07 11.13 -20.92
C ARG A 87 1.60 9.95 -21.73
N LYS A 88 2.43 8.92 -21.85
CA LYS A 88 2.05 7.65 -22.49
C LYS A 88 2.67 6.48 -21.73
N GLY A 89 2.14 5.28 -21.95
CA GLY A 89 2.77 4.05 -21.51
C GLY A 89 3.85 3.58 -22.49
N ASN A 90 4.62 2.60 -22.04
CA ASN A 90 5.63 1.91 -22.83
C ASN A 90 5.22 0.44 -23.01
N PRO A 91 4.82 0.03 -24.22
CA PRO A 91 4.40 -1.34 -24.48
C PRO A 91 5.50 -2.39 -24.34
N PHE A 92 6.78 -1.97 -24.35
CA PHE A 92 7.95 -2.84 -24.19
C PHE A 92 8.34 -3.04 -22.73
N LEU A 93 7.50 -2.61 -21.79
CA LEU A 93 7.77 -2.83 -20.38
C LEU A 93 7.77 -4.30 -20.02
N LYS A 94 8.85 -4.69 -19.37
CA LYS A 94 8.98 -5.96 -18.70
C LYS A 94 8.39 -5.86 -17.30
N PRO A 95 7.80 -6.94 -16.79
CA PRO A 95 7.38 -6.96 -15.40
C PRO A 95 8.60 -7.00 -14.47
N GLU A 96 8.47 -6.43 -13.27
CA GLU A 96 9.56 -6.48 -12.29
C GLU A 96 9.63 -7.87 -11.67
N LEU A 97 10.83 -8.40 -11.52
CA LEU A 97 11.07 -9.65 -10.80
C LEU A 97 11.67 -9.35 -9.43
N VAL A 98 11.08 -9.91 -8.39
CA VAL A 98 11.49 -9.65 -7.00
C VAL A 98 11.79 -10.96 -6.29
N ASP A 99 13.06 -11.18 -5.96
CA ASP A 99 13.49 -12.26 -5.08
C ASP A 99 13.40 -11.79 -3.62
N ILE A 100 12.62 -12.50 -2.81
CA ILE A 100 12.33 -12.12 -1.42
C ILE A 100 12.87 -13.21 -0.49
N TYR A 101 13.77 -12.80 0.41
CA TYR A 101 14.29 -13.61 1.49
C TYR A 101 13.74 -13.07 2.81
N GLN A 102 13.13 -13.92 3.61
CA GLN A 102 12.44 -13.54 4.84
C GLN A 102 12.78 -14.50 5.98
N ILE A 103 13.01 -13.94 7.15
CA ILE A 103 13.12 -14.68 8.41
C ILE A 103 12.12 -14.06 9.37
N SER A 104 11.07 -14.79 9.70
CA SER A 104 10.02 -14.37 10.62
C SER A 104 10.12 -15.19 11.90
N PHE A 105 10.04 -14.54 13.06
CA PHE A 105 9.89 -15.18 14.35
C PHE A 105 8.58 -14.74 14.99
N SER A 106 7.96 -15.65 15.73
CA SER A 106 6.75 -15.41 16.50
C SER A 106 6.95 -16.01 17.88
N PHE A 107 6.78 -15.18 18.89
CA PHE A 107 6.79 -15.56 20.29
C PHE A 107 5.41 -15.33 20.88
N ARG A 108 4.81 -16.36 21.47
CA ARG A 108 3.51 -16.28 22.13
C ARG A 108 3.58 -16.97 23.48
N LEU A 109 3.32 -16.23 24.57
CA LEU A 109 3.16 -16.86 25.88
C LEU A 109 1.68 -17.10 26.14
N ASN A 110 1.36 -18.31 26.58
CA ASN A 110 0.02 -18.66 27.05
C ASN A 110 -0.15 -18.30 28.53
N THR A 111 0.11 -17.03 28.87
CA THR A 111 -0.13 -16.46 30.20
C THR A 111 -1.44 -15.66 30.19
N LYS A 112 -1.94 -15.26 31.37
CA LYS A 112 -3.17 -14.44 31.50
C LYS A 112 -3.13 -13.14 30.68
N GLN A 113 -1.94 -12.65 30.34
CA GLN A 113 -1.73 -11.39 29.61
C GLN A 113 -1.61 -11.58 28.08
N HIS A 114 -1.59 -12.83 27.62
CA HIS A 114 -1.48 -13.24 26.21
C HIS A 114 -0.48 -12.42 25.37
N PRO A 115 0.77 -12.20 25.84
CA PRO A 115 1.73 -11.43 25.07
C PRO A 115 2.10 -12.19 23.79
N MET A 116 2.00 -11.48 22.68
CA MET A 116 2.39 -11.97 21.37
C MET A 116 3.35 -10.97 20.75
N PHE A 117 4.52 -11.46 20.37
CA PHE A 117 5.54 -10.69 19.69
C PHE A 117 5.85 -11.38 18.37
N THR A 118 5.78 -10.64 17.28
CA THR A 118 6.23 -11.13 15.98
C THR A 118 7.29 -10.18 15.46
N GLY A 119 8.27 -10.72 14.76
CA GLY A 119 9.16 -9.88 13.98
C GLY A 119 9.64 -10.60 12.76
N ASN A 120 10.06 -9.82 11.78
CA ASN A 120 10.43 -10.31 10.49
C ASN A 120 11.55 -9.44 9.93
N LEU A 121 12.59 -10.10 9.43
CA LEU A 121 13.67 -9.50 8.69
C LEU A 121 13.48 -9.87 7.22
N PHE A 122 13.59 -8.89 6.33
CA PHE A 122 13.44 -9.14 4.91
C PHE A 122 14.58 -8.51 4.09
N TYR A 123 14.96 -9.24 3.04
CA TYR A 123 15.79 -8.75 1.95
C TYR A 123 15.06 -8.97 0.63
N LYS A 124 15.03 -7.95 -0.22
CA LYS A 124 14.42 -7.98 -1.54
C LYS A 124 15.47 -7.58 -2.57
N ASP A 125 15.62 -8.39 -3.60
CA ASP A 125 16.40 -8.07 -4.80
C ASP A 125 15.41 -7.87 -5.95
N ILE A 126 15.40 -6.67 -6.53
CA ILE A 126 14.43 -6.21 -7.53
C ILE A 126 15.16 -6.00 -8.84
N GLN A 127 14.77 -6.79 -9.84
CA GLN A 127 15.24 -6.69 -11.22
C GLN A 127 14.19 -6.01 -12.09
N ASP A 128 14.64 -5.31 -13.12
CA ASP A 128 13.80 -4.59 -14.07
C ASP A 128 12.81 -3.64 -13.39
N LEU A 129 13.28 -2.86 -12.39
CA LEU A 129 12.45 -1.90 -11.66
C LEU A 129 11.82 -0.89 -12.64
N ILE A 130 10.49 -0.85 -12.63
CA ILE A 130 9.67 0.05 -13.42
C ILE A 130 9.66 1.42 -12.72
N GLN A 131 10.01 2.45 -13.48
CA GLN A 131 9.91 3.85 -13.07
C GLN A 131 8.98 4.58 -14.04
N TRP A 132 8.12 5.46 -13.52
CA TRP A 132 7.09 6.19 -14.29
C TRP A 132 7.49 7.63 -14.68
N HIS A 133 8.75 7.99 -14.43
CA HIS A 133 9.31 9.28 -14.79
C HIS A 133 10.54 9.04 -15.67
N ASP A 134 10.34 8.30 -16.75
CA ASP A 134 11.30 8.25 -17.84
C ASP A 134 10.91 9.37 -18.81
N VAL A 135 11.78 10.37 -18.95
CA VAL A 135 11.47 11.59 -19.70
C VAL A 135 12.22 11.56 -21.03
N ASP A 136 11.48 11.36 -22.11
CA ASP A 136 11.99 11.42 -23.47
C ASP A 136 11.62 12.76 -24.13
N PHE A 137 12.48 13.25 -25.02
CA PHE A 137 12.18 14.41 -25.85
C PHE A 137 12.01 13.99 -27.30
N VAL A 138 10.91 14.39 -27.92
CA VAL A 138 10.66 14.18 -29.35
C VAL A 138 10.56 15.54 -30.03
N THR A 139 11.35 15.72 -31.08
CA THR A 139 11.35 16.95 -31.88
C THR A 139 10.54 16.75 -33.16
N ILE A 140 9.50 17.56 -33.34
CA ILE A 140 8.66 17.57 -34.54
C ILE A 140 8.61 19.01 -35.05
N ASN A 141 8.93 19.23 -36.33
CA ASN A 141 8.91 20.55 -36.97
C ASN A 141 9.63 21.64 -36.17
N GLU A 142 10.86 21.35 -35.72
CA GLU A 142 11.72 22.26 -34.92
C GLU A 142 11.22 22.57 -33.49
N GLN A 143 10.10 21.97 -33.07
CA GLN A 143 9.56 22.10 -31.72
C GLN A 143 9.80 20.81 -30.93
N SER A 144 10.26 20.95 -29.68
CA SER A 144 10.55 19.82 -28.78
C SER A 144 9.39 19.61 -27.81
N PHE A 145 8.97 18.36 -27.66
CA PHE A 145 7.88 17.93 -26.79
C PHE A 145 8.42 16.95 -25.75
N GLU A 146 8.04 17.17 -24.49
CA GLU A 146 8.37 16.28 -23.38
C GLU A 146 7.38 15.10 -23.35
N ILE A 147 7.92 13.89 -23.31
CA ILE A 147 7.15 12.67 -23.24
C ILE A 147 7.53 11.93 -21.97
N LEU A 148 6.60 11.90 -21.03
CA LEU A 148 6.69 11.12 -19.81
C LEU A 148 6.19 9.71 -20.07
N THR A 149 7.08 8.74 -19.93
CA THR A 149 6.79 7.33 -20.09
C THR A 149 7.27 6.51 -18.88
N ALA A 150 6.99 5.22 -18.91
CA ALA A 150 7.51 4.27 -17.94
C ALA A 150 8.61 3.40 -18.56
N GLY A 151 9.65 3.09 -17.80
CA GLY A 151 10.78 2.29 -18.26
C GLY A 151 11.33 1.33 -17.20
N ASN A 152 11.90 0.20 -17.65
CA ASN A 152 12.69 -0.71 -16.81
C ASN A 152 14.14 -0.21 -16.72
N VAL A 153 14.34 0.92 -16.05
CA VAL A 153 15.60 1.69 -16.11
C VAL A 153 16.52 1.45 -14.90
N ALA A 154 16.08 0.66 -13.92
CA ALA A 154 16.81 0.46 -12.67
C ALA A 154 16.71 -0.96 -12.10
N SER A 155 17.57 -1.23 -11.14
CA SER A 155 17.50 -2.36 -10.22
C SER A 155 17.50 -1.83 -8.79
N GLY A 156 16.95 -2.60 -7.86
CA GLY A 156 16.78 -2.17 -6.48
C GLY A 156 17.07 -3.26 -5.46
N LYS A 157 17.74 -2.91 -4.37
CA LYS A 157 17.91 -3.77 -3.21
C LYS A 157 17.23 -3.15 -2.02
N SER A 158 16.37 -3.91 -1.33
CA SER A 158 15.71 -3.43 -0.12
C SER A 158 15.95 -4.37 1.05
N VAL A 159 16.42 -3.81 2.16
CA VAL A 159 16.55 -4.50 3.45
C VAL A 159 15.62 -3.81 4.42
N GLY A 160 14.93 -4.57 5.25
CA GLY A 160 14.15 -4.00 6.31
C GLY A 160 13.77 -5.01 7.37
N TYR A 161 13.11 -4.49 8.38
CA TYR A 161 12.55 -5.29 9.45
C TYR A 161 11.23 -4.72 9.90
N ASP A 162 10.37 -5.61 10.36
CA ASP A 162 9.11 -5.29 10.99
C ASP A 162 9.01 -6.05 12.31
N PHE A 163 8.40 -5.42 13.31
CA PHE A 163 8.01 -6.08 14.53
C PHE A 163 6.62 -5.63 14.96
N ALA A 164 5.88 -6.54 15.56
CA ALA A 164 4.58 -6.30 16.15
C ALA A 164 4.55 -6.86 17.57
N LEU A 165 3.97 -6.11 18.48
CA LEU A 165 3.79 -6.47 19.88
C LEU A 165 2.32 -6.28 20.23
N SER A 166 1.67 -7.35 20.67
CA SER A 166 0.32 -7.35 21.21
C SER A 166 0.36 -7.79 22.66
N LEU A 167 -0.18 -6.96 23.56
CA LEU A 167 -0.27 -7.22 24.99
C LEU A 167 -1.70 -7.00 25.46
N SER A 168 -2.21 -7.90 26.30
CA SER A 168 -3.49 -7.72 26.99
C SER A 168 -3.29 -7.83 28.51
N PRO A 169 -2.72 -6.81 29.18
CA PRO A 169 -2.37 -6.90 30.60
C PRO A 169 -3.56 -7.29 31.49
N THR A 170 -4.76 -6.87 31.11
CA THR A 170 -6.04 -7.27 31.69
C THR A 170 -7.03 -7.59 30.58
N LYS A 171 -8.19 -8.19 30.90
CA LYS A 171 -9.26 -8.45 29.91
C LYS A 171 -9.87 -7.17 29.31
N ASN A 172 -9.66 -6.02 29.96
CA ASN A 172 -10.21 -4.75 29.57
C ASN A 172 -9.24 -3.89 28.75
N ILE A 173 -7.95 -4.24 28.71
CA ILE A 173 -6.92 -3.43 28.05
C ILE A 173 -6.24 -4.27 26.98
N GLN A 174 -6.19 -3.74 25.76
CA GLN A 174 -5.41 -4.29 24.66
C GLN A 174 -4.47 -3.21 24.13
N LEU A 175 -3.21 -3.58 23.98
CA LEU A 175 -2.14 -2.74 23.45
C LEU A 175 -1.57 -3.44 22.23
N ILE A 176 -1.51 -2.74 21.11
CA ILE A 176 -0.85 -3.21 19.89
C ILE A 176 0.17 -2.15 19.49
N LEU A 177 1.38 -2.57 19.16
CA LEU A 177 2.45 -1.73 18.66
C LEU A 177 3.08 -2.43 17.47
N ASP A 178 3.08 -1.78 16.33
CA ASP A 178 3.75 -2.22 15.12
C ASP A 178 4.83 -1.21 14.74
N TYR A 179 5.95 -1.71 14.26
CA TYR A 179 7.03 -0.89 13.75
C TYR A 179 7.59 -1.53 12.49
N ASN A 180 7.75 -0.71 11.46
CA ASN A 180 8.36 -1.10 10.20
C ASN A 180 9.50 -0.14 9.87
N TYR A 181 10.62 -0.68 9.43
CA TYR A 181 11.75 0.09 8.93
C TYR A 181 12.30 -0.55 7.66
N TRP A 182 12.68 0.28 6.70
CA TRP A 182 13.28 -0.17 5.46
C TRP A 182 14.36 0.80 4.98
N ILE A 183 15.31 0.22 4.25
CA ILE A 183 16.26 0.93 3.41
C ILE A 183 16.14 0.30 2.02
N LYS A 184 16.08 1.14 0.99
CA LYS A 184 16.12 0.73 -0.41
C LYS A 184 17.26 1.47 -1.09
N LYS A 185 18.10 0.74 -1.82
CA LYS A 185 19.10 1.30 -2.71
C LYS A 185 18.69 1.01 -4.13
N THR A 186 18.52 2.04 -4.94
CA THR A 186 18.20 1.92 -6.36
C THR A 186 19.42 2.32 -7.19
N SER A 187 19.76 1.54 -8.21
CA SER A 187 20.86 1.81 -9.16
C SER A 187 20.38 1.56 -10.58
N GLY A 188 20.68 2.43 -11.52
CA GLY A 188 20.15 2.32 -12.88
C GLY A 188 20.69 3.37 -13.84
N LYS A 189 20.14 3.37 -15.06
CA LYS A 189 20.40 4.37 -16.10
C LYS A 189 19.27 5.41 -16.23
N GLY A 190 18.22 5.28 -15.44
CA GLY A 190 17.09 6.21 -15.42
C GLY A 190 17.41 7.57 -14.78
N GLU A 191 16.38 8.36 -14.56
CA GLU A 191 16.49 9.72 -14.03
C GLU A 191 17.10 9.78 -12.62
N THR A 192 17.85 10.86 -12.37
CA THR A 192 18.63 11.03 -11.14
C THR A 192 17.77 11.16 -9.88
N ASP A 193 16.51 11.58 -10.02
CA ASP A 193 15.57 11.79 -8.91
C ASP A 193 14.93 10.50 -8.39
N LEU A 194 14.96 9.44 -9.19
CA LEU A 194 14.46 8.11 -8.85
C LEU A 194 15.56 7.09 -8.52
N ILE A 195 16.82 7.48 -8.71
CA ILE A 195 17.99 6.65 -8.44
C ILE A 195 18.72 7.15 -7.19
N GLY A 196 18.80 6.28 -6.19
CA GLY A 196 19.52 6.59 -4.97
C GLY A 196 19.08 5.76 -3.78
N ASN A 197 19.57 6.16 -2.62
CA ASN A 197 19.19 5.54 -1.35
C ASN A 197 17.92 6.20 -0.83
N SER A 198 16.94 5.38 -0.47
CA SER A 198 15.76 5.79 0.27
C SER A 198 15.63 4.96 1.54
N SER A 199 15.01 5.54 2.56
CA SER A 199 14.75 4.83 3.82
C SER A 199 13.55 5.45 4.50
N GLY A 200 12.89 4.68 5.37
CA GLY A 200 11.81 5.19 6.18
C GLY A 200 11.49 4.27 7.34
N SER A 201 10.69 4.79 8.25
CA SER A 201 10.01 3.96 9.24
C SER A 201 8.59 4.43 9.46
N ILE A 202 7.76 3.48 9.88
CA ILE A 202 6.39 3.72 10.32
C ILE A 202 6.24 3.02 11.66
N THR A 203 5.67 3.73 12.63
CA THR A 203 5.26 3.17 13.92
C THR A 203 3.77 3.35 14.04
N ASP A 204 3.06 2.26 14.31
CA ASP A 204 1.64 2.23 14.57
C ASP A 204 1.43 1.76 16.01
N GLY A 205 0.59 2.45 16.76
CA GLY A 205 0.26 2.12 18.13
C GLY A 205 -1.24 2.18 18.32
N GLN A 206 -1.79 1.21 19.05
CA GLN A 206 -3.20 1.14 19.34
C GLN A 206 -3.41 0.75 20.80
N ILE A 207 -4.25 1.51 21.48
CA ILE A 207 -4.67 1.26 22.86
C ILE A 207 -6.18 1.14 22.85
N ARG A 208 -6.71 0.00 23.26
CA ARG A 208 -8.14 -0.22 23.47
C ARG A 208 -8.40 -0.50 24.94
N ILE A 209 -9.33 0.23 25.52
CA ILE A 209 -9.73 0.09 26.93
C ILE A 209 -11.25 -0.04 27.00
N ALA A 210 -11.73 -1.20 27.40
CA ALA A 210 -13.13 -1.41 27.77
C ALA A 210 -13.35 -0.86 29.20
N MET A 211 -13.86 0.35 29.28
CA MET A 211 -14.12 1.07 30.53
C MET A 211 -15.45 0.62 31.17
N PRO A 212 -15.69 0.95 32.45
CA PRO A 212 -17.00 0.77 33.08
C PRO A 212 -18.14 1.45 32.30
N TRP A 213 -19.38 1.07 32.60
CA TRP A 213 -20.60 1.62 31.98
C TRP A 213 -20.73 1.39 30.46
N LYS A 214 -20.15 0.30 29.96
CA LYS A 214 -20.21 -0.11 28.53
C LYS A 214 -19.64 0.98 27.59
N VAL A 215 -18.56 1.63 28.02
CA VAL A 215 -17.84 2.62 27.21
C VAL A 215 -16.52 2.01 26.75
N ASP A 216 -16.26 2.04 25.46
CA ASP A 216 -15.01 1.62 24.86
C ASP A 216 -14.19 2.85 24.49
N PHE A 217 -12.94 2.90 24.96
CA PHE A 217 -11.96 3.90 24.58
C PHE A 217 -10.97 3.28 23.61
N GLU A 218 -10.69 3.98 22.53
CA GLU A 218 -9.65 3.61 21.57
C GLU A 218 -8.78 4.82 21.25
N LEU A 219 -7.47 4.63 21.37
CA LEU A 219 -6.46 5.58 20.93
C LEU A 219 -5.64 4.91 19.84
N TRP A 220 -5.53 5.57 18.70
CA TRP A 220 -4.71 5.13 17.59
C TRP A 220 -3.63 6.16 17.32
N TYR A 221 -2.40 5.72 17.15
CA TYR A 221 -1.21 6.54 16.97
C TYR A 221 -0.48 6.06 15.74
N ARG A 222 -0.13 6.97 14.84
CA ARG A 222 0.84 6.69 13.78
C ARG A 222 1.92 7.74 13.78
N ARG A 223 3.15 7.28 13.64
CA ARG A 223 4.32 8.11 13.38
C ARG A 223 5.03 7.64 12.13
N TYR A 224 5.26 8.58 11.24
CA TYR A 224 6.22 8.45 10.17
C TYR A 224 7.57 8.93 10.68
N GLY A 225 8.57 8.06 10.64
CA GLY A 225 9.95 8.46 10.88
C GLY A 225 10.45 9.39 9.77
N ARG A 226 11.68 9.87 9.89
CA ARG A 226 12.29 10.65 8.81
C ARG A 226 12.46 9.77 7.58
N HIS A 227 11.87 10.17 6.45
CA HIS A 227 12.03 9.45 5.20
C HIS A 227 13.13 10.10 4.39
N LYS A 228 14.08 9.31 3.91
CA LYS A 228 15.04 9.75 2.90
C LYS A 228 14.53 9.35 1.53
N ILE A 229 14.56 10.29 0.60
CA ILE A 229 14.31 10.09 -0.82
C ILE A 229 15.59 10.43 -1.59
N PRO A 230 15.76 9.99 -2.85
CA PRO A 230 17.02 10.19 -3.56
C PRO A 230 17.49 11.65 -3.61
N ILE A 231 16.55 12.57 -3.73
CA ILE A 231 16.79 14.02 -3.85
C ILE A 231 16.51 14.81 -2.57
N GLY A 232 16.37 14.16 -1.41
CA GLY A 232 16.00 14.90 -0.20
C GLY A 232 15.48 14.08 0.97
N GLU A 233 14.69 14.74 1.82
CA GLU A 233 14.09 14.13 3.00
C GLU A 233 12.68 14.67 3.29
N ILE A 234 11.90 13.83 3.96
CA ILE A 234 10.60 14.17 4.52
C ILE A 234 10.72 14.11 6.03
N ASP A 235 10.37 15.20 6.70
CA ASP A 235 10.47 15.32 8.14
C ASP A 235 9.53 14.35 8.87
N PRO A 236 9.92 13.88 10.07
CA PRO A 236 9.08 13.00 10.86
C PRO A 236 7.82 13.73 11.32
N TYR A 237 6.67 13.09 11.16
CA TYR A 237 5.41 13.60 11.65
C TYR A 237 4.59 12.46 12.27
N TYR A 238 3.61 12.82 13.08
CA TYR A 238 2.73 11.87 13.75
C TYR A 238 1.33 12.43 13.84
N TYR A 239 0.39 11.56 14.13
CA TYR A 239 -0.95 11.95 14.50
C TYR A 239 -1.55 10.93 15.45
N VAL A 240 -2.55 11.39 16.19
CA VAL A 240 -3.27 10.60 17.18
C VAL A 240 -4.74 10.77 16.92
N ASP A 241 -5.44 9.65 16.78
CA ASP A 241 -6.88 9.59 16.64
C ASP A 241 -7.46 8.99 17.93
N LEU A 242 -8.52 9.60 18.43
CA LEU A 242 -9.22 9.18 19.65
C LEU A 242 -10.65 8.81 19.31
N SER A 243 -11.15 7.71 19.85
CA SER A 243 -12.53 7.29 19.73
C SER A 243 -13.09 6.82 21.07
N LEU A 244 -14.32 7.25 21.34
CA LEU A 244 -15.12 6.86 22.50
C LEU A 244 -16.44 6.29 22.01
N GLY A 245 -16.64 4.99 22.22
CA GLY A 245 -17.86 4.28 21.87
C GLY A 245 -18.70 3.97 23.10
N LYS A 246 -20.03 4.08 23.03
CA LYS A 246 -20.94 3.65 24.09
C LYS A 246 -22.11 2.87 23.53
N ALA A 247 -22.31 1.66 24.05
CA ALA A 247 -23.52 0.89 23.80
C ALA A 247 -24.66 1.42 24.69
N ILE A 248 -25.78 1.82 24.08
CA ILE A 248 -26.91 2.43 24.80
C ILE A 248 -28.00 1.38 25.06
N ILE A 249 -28.67 0.92 24.00
CA ILE A 249 -29.85 0.03 24.09
C ILE A 249 -29.38 -1.38 23.76
N ASP A 250 -29.19 -2.24 24.75
CA ASP A 250 -28.88 -3.68 24.61
C ASP A 250 -27.87 -4.07 23.51
N LYS A 251 -26.96 -3.15 23.14
CA LYS A 251 -26.01 -3.22 22.00
C LYS A 251 -26.62 -3.05 20.59
N ASN A 252 -27.92 -2.79 20.50
CA ASN A 252 -28.63 -2.45 19.26
C ASN A 252 -28.31 -1.03 18.76
N VAL A 253 -27.93 -0.12 19.67
CA VAL A 253 -27.50 1.25 19.32
C VAL A 253 -26.14 1.54 19.92
N TYR A 254 -25.20 1.92 19.07
CA TYR A 254 -23.84 2.28 19.44
C TYR A 254 -23.57 3.73 19.02
N LEU A 255 -23.20 4.57 20.00
CA LEU A 255 -22.81 5.95 19.75
C LEU A 255 -21.28 6.04 19.81
N THR A 256 -20.66 6.55 18.76
CA THR A 256 -19.21 6.75 18.70
C THR A 256 -18.90 8.23 18.51
N PHE A 257 -18.11 8.79 19.40
CA PHE A 257 -17.49 10.09 19.24
C PHE A 257 -16.02 9.90 18.88
N SER A 258 -15.57 10.50 17.78
CA SER A 258 -14.20 10.38 17.30
C SER A 258 -13.59 11.74 17.01
N VAL A 259 -12.30 11.87 17.34
CA VAL A 259 -11.46 13.02 17.02
C VAL A 259 -10.26 12.51 16.25
N HIS A 260 -10.20 12.80 14.95
CA HIS A 260 -9.06 12.51 14.11
C HIS A 260 -8.08 13.68 14.14
N ASP A 261 -6.79 13.35 14.21
CA ASP A 261 -5.70 14.30 14.39
C ASP A 261 -5.91 15.23 15.61
N LEU A 262 -5.97 14.61 16.79
CA LEU A 262 -6.17 15.26 18.10
C LEU A 262 -5.25 16.46 18.33
N PHE A 263 -4.03 16.43 17.79
CA PHE A 263 -3.03 17.49 17.96
C PHE A 263 -2.88 18.41 16.75
N ASN A 264 -3.63 18.19 15.66
CA ASN A 264 -3.47 18.92 14.40
C ASN A 264 -2.01 18.87 13.90
N SER A 265 -1.40 17.68 13.98
CA SER A 265 0.02 17.44 13.76
C SER A 265 0.32 16.69 12.46
N ARG A 266 -0.71 16.40 11.64
CA ARG A 266 -0.55 15.71 10.35
C ARG A 266 -0.04 16.63 9.23
N ILE A 267 1.09 17.26 9.49
CA ILE A 267 1.81 18.16 8.60
C ILE A 267 3.05 17.43 8.10
N MET A 268 3.25 17.42 6.79
CA MET A 268 4.38 16.76 6.15
C MET A 268 5.26 17.82 5.48
N ASP A 269 6.43 18.04 6.05
CA ASP A 269 7.44 18.92 5.47
C ASP A 269 8.42 18.10 4.64
N ILE A 270 8.64 18.55 3.40
CA ILE A 270 9.49 17.91 2.40
C ILE A 270 10.57 18.91 2.03
N SER A 271 11.83 18.49 2.16
CA SER A 271 12.99 19.26 1.73
C SER A 271 13.72 18.48 0.64
N THR A 272 13.93 19.11 -0.52
CA THR A 272 14.63 18.50 -1.65
C THR A 272 15.78 19.38 -2.11
N GLU A 273 16.85 18.75 -2.57
CA GLU A 273 18.05 19.37 -3.10
C GLU A 273 18.49 18.62 -4.35
N GLN A 274 18.48 19.30 -5.50
CA GLN A 274 18.85 18.72 -6.78
C GLN A 274 19.75 19.65 -7.59
N ALA A 275 20.71 19.07 -8.30
CA ALA A 275 21.56 19.81 -9.23
C ALA A 275 20.87 19.87 -10.59
N ILE A 276 20.58 21.09 -11.06
CA ILE A 276 19.94 21.34 -12.34
C ILE A 276 20.93 22.08 -13.24
N THR A 277 21.19 21.52 -14.41
CA THR A 277 22.03 22.17 -15.42
C THR A 277 21.14 22.88 -16.43
N ASN A 278 21.34 24.18 -16.61
CA ASN A 278 20.64 24.92 -17.65
C ASN A 278 21.19 24.46 -19.02
N PRO A 279 20.34 23.92 -19.92
CA PRO A 279 20.79 23.35 -21.19
C PRO A 279 21.32 24.42 -22.16
N THR A 280 20.94 25.69 -22.00
CA THR A 280 21.36 26.80 -22.86
C THR A 280 22.65 27.47 -22.38
N SER A 281 22.81 27.67 -21.07
CA SER A 281 24.00 28.33 -20.52
C SER A 281 25.09 27.37 -20.04
N GLY A 282 24.78 26.08 -19.88
CA GLY A 282 25.69 25.06 -19.34
C GLY A 282 26.01 25.22 -17.85
N VAL A 283 25.39 26.19 -17.17
CA VAL A 283 25.63 26.45 -15.75
C VAL A 283 24.77 25.49 -14.90
N THR A 284 25.40 24.84 -13.93
CA THR A 284 24.72 24.01 -12.93
C THR A 284 24.36 24.82 -11.70
N TYR A 285 23.09 24.76 -11.30
CA TYR A 285 22.54 25.37 -10.11
C TYR A 285 22.12 24.28 -9.12
N ILE A 286 22.22 24.57 -7.82
CA ILE A 286 21.62 23.72 -6.79
C ILE A 286 20.24 24.30 -6.49
N GLN A 287 19.19 23.59 -6.89
CA GLN A 287 17.83 23.93 -6.53
C GLN A 287 17.50 23.31 -5.17
N LYS A 288 17.03 24.14 -4.23
CA LYS A 288 16.49 23.70 -2.94
C LYS A 288 15.01 24.04 -2.89
N LEU A 289 14.17 23.05 -2.60
CA LEU A 289 12.73 23.22 -2.51
C LEU A 289 12.24 22.67 -1.17
N ASN A 290 11.54 23.53 -0.44
CA ASN A 290 10.84 23.18 0.79
C ASN A 290 9.34 23.26 0.52
N ALA A 291 8.62 22.18 0.80
CA ALA A 291 7.18 22.10 0.62
C ALA A 291 6.52 21.56 1.89
N THR A 292 5.51 22.26 2.37
CA THR A 292 4.67 21.82 3.48
C THR A 292 3.33 21.33 2.93
N LYS A 293 2.98 20.08 3.21
CA LYS A 293 1.72 19.46 2.81
C LYS A 293 0.88 19.14 4.04
N TYR A 294 -0.37 19.60 4.02
CA TYR A 294 -1.39 19.23 5.00
C TYR A 294 -2.14 18.01 4.45
N ASN A 295 -1.92 16.82 5.04
CA ASN A 295 -2.49 15.60 4.48
C ASN A 295 -3.98 15.44 4.81
N GLU A 296 -4.44 15.86 5.99
CA GLU A 296 -5.86 15.94 6.38
C GLU A 296 -6.02 17.00 7.49
N GLN A 297 -7.19 17.62 7.62
CA GLN A 297 -7.51 18.53 8.73
C GLN A 297 -8.09 17.76 9.91
N ARG A 298 -7.98 18.32 11.13
CA ARG A 298 -8.66 17.78 12.32
C ARG A 298 -10.16 17.60 12.03
N LEU A 299 -10.64 16.38 12.22
CA LEU A 299 -12.05 16.02 12.03
C LEU A 299 -12.63 15.54 13.35
N ILE A 300 -13.75 16.14 13.76
CA ILE A 300 -14.54 15.69 14.90
C ILE A 300 -15.84 15.10 14.34
N SER A 301 -16.14 13.86 14.70
CA SER A 301 -17.32 13.15 14.22
C SER A 301 -18.12 12.52 15.36
N LEU A 302 -19.43 12.50 15.17
CA LEU A 302 -20.37 11.77 16.01
C LEU A 302 -21.14 10.81 15.11
N SER A 303 -21.01 9.52 15.37
CA SER A 303 -21.59 8.45 14.57
C SER A 303 -22.57 7.64 15.41
N ILE A 304 -23.72 7.32 14.83
CA ILE A 304 -24.71 6.43 15.43
C ILE A 304 -24.83 5.20 14.55
N GLN A 305 -24.57 4.03 15.12
CA GLN A 305 -24.75 2.74 14.46
C GLN A 305 -25.95 2.01 15.05
N PHE A 306 -26.83 1.52 14.18
CA PHE A 306 -27.99 0.71 14.53
C PHE A 306 -27.78 -0.73 14.05
N ASN A 307 -27.84 -1.69 14.97
CA ASN A 307 -27.82 -3.11 14.66
C ASN A 307 -29.27 -3.63 14.66
N LEU A 308 -29.84 -3.80 13.47
CA LEU A 308 -31.24 -4.23 13.29
C LEU A 308 -31.47 -5.74 13.47
N SER A 309 -30.40 -6.53 13.61
CA SER A 309 -30.46 -7.99 13.71
C SER A 309 -30.78 -8.51 15.12
N GLU A 310 -30.72 -7.66 16.15
CA GLU A 310 -31.01 -7.98 17.56
C GLU A 310 -32.34 -7.37 18.04
N PHE A 311 -33.24 -6.97 17.13
CA PHE A 311 -34.63 -6.77 17.55
C PHE A 311 -35.24 -8.14 17.81
N PRO A 312 -35.71 -8.45 19.03
CA PRO A 312 -36.52 -9.64 19.23
C PRO A 312 -37.71 -9.51 18.30
N THR A 313 -37.77 -10.34 17.27
CA THR A 313 -38.99 -10.51 16.49
C THR A 313 -40.09 -10.83 17.49
N LEU A 314 -41.14 -10.02 17.47
CA LEU A 314 -42.28 -10.12 18.36
C LEU A 314 -42.91 -11.52 18.15
N GLY A 315 -42.49 -12.52 18.93
CA GLY A 315 -42.99 -13.89 18.76
C GLY A 315 -42.10 -15.05 19.26
N GLN A 316 -40.78 -14.88 19.42
CA GLN A 316 -39.92 -16.03 19.76
C GLN A 316 -39.63 -16.26 21.26
N SER A 317 -40.08 -15.37 22.16
CA SER A 317 -39.76 -15.47 23.61
C SER A 317 -40.57 -16.50 24.43
N LYS A 318 -41.45 -17.32 23.84
CA LYS A 318 -42.32 -18.22 24.65
C LYS A 318 -42.36 -19.69 24.24
N ARG A 319 -41.69 -20.14 23.17
CA ARG A 319 -41.72 -21.57 22.79
C ARG A 319 -40.63 -22.43 23.42
N ASP A 320 -39.49 -21.87 23.81
CA ASP A 320 -38.36 -22.66 24.36
C ASP A 320 -38.46 -22.98 25.86
N ARG A 321 -39.58 -22.64 26.52
CA ARG A 321 -39.84 -23.02 27.93
C ARG A 321 -40.77 -24.23 28.10
N ILE A 322 -41.30 -24.81 27.02
CA ILE A 322 -42.33 -25.87 27.13
C ILE A 322 -41.74 -27.29 27.05
N ASN A 323 -40.49 -27.46 26.59
CA ASN A 323 -39.89 -28.79 26.39
C ASN A 323 -38.72 -29.09 27.35
N LYS A 324 -38.92 -28.87 28.65
CA LYS A 324 -38.13 -29.57 29.68
C LYS A 324 -39.07 -30.42 30.51
N PRO A 325 -38.92 -31.76 30.53
CA PRO A 325 -39.61 -32.59 31.49
C PRO A 325 -39.11 -32.22 32.89
N ASP A 326 -40.03 -31.90 33.80
CA ASP A 326 -39.71 -31.53 35.19
C ASP A 326 -39.49 -32.76 36.10
N HIS A 327 -39.67 -33.99 35.58
CA HIS A 327 -39.45 -35.23 36.32
C HIS A 327 -38.72 -36.32 35.51
N PRO A 328 -37.97 -37.24 36.18
CA PRO A 328 -37.20 -38.30 35.52
C PRO A 328 -38.03 -39.45 34.93
N ASP A 329 -39.35 -39.47 35.16
CA ASP A 329 -40.21 -40.63 34.87
C ASP A 329 -41.00 -40.50 33.56
N ASP A 330 -40.90 -39.37 32.84
CA ASP A 330 -41.56 -39.15 31.54
C ASP A 330 -40.71 -39.68 30.36
N ILE A 331 -40.29 -40.95 30.43
CA ILE A 331 -39.78 -41.67 29.26
C ILE A 331 -40.79 -42.77 28.93
N ASP A 332 -41.81 -42.42 28.15
CA ASP A 332 -42.58 -43.42 27.41
C ASP A 332 -41.73 -43.89 26.23
N VAL A 333 -41.33 -45.15 26.34
CA VAL A 333 -40.68 -45.92 25.29
C VAL A 333 -41.79 -46.48 24.43
N ASP A 334 -42.00 -45.93 23.23
CA ASP A 334 -42.71 -46.63 22.17
C ASP A 334 -42.19 -46.19 20.79
N TYR A 335 -41.53 -47.18 20.15
CA TYR A 335 -41.06 -47.33 18.76
C TYR A 335 -40.06 -46.35 18.14
#